data_AF-A0A957LSZ0-F1
#
_entry.id   AF-A0A957LSZ0-F1
#
_cell.length_a   1.000
_cell.length_b   1.000
_cell.length_c   1.000
_cell.angle_alpha   90.00
_cell.angle_beta   90.00
_cell.angle_gamma   90.00
#
_symmetry.space_group_name_H-M   'P 1'
#
loop_
_entity.id
_entity.type
_entity.pdbx_description
1 polymer ?
#
loop_
_entity_poly.entity_id
_entity_poly.type
_entity_poly.pdbx_seq_one_letter_code
_entity_poly.pdbx_strand_id
1 'polypeptide(L)'
;LKKRAINARQIQGYERTEYTHLSVAAAVKSGAADTGLGILAAARALDLDFVPLFDERYDLVIPVAYYESDLLRPLLALIGDRSSGFAAAVEALGGYGTEQMGRVLGEV
;
A
#
# COMPACT_ATOMS: atom_id res chain seq x y z
N LEU A 1 17.13 4.33 -12.48
CA LEU A 1 17.61 4.81 -13.80
C LEU A 1 18.92 5.57 -13.72
N LYS A 2 18.95 6.80 -13.16
CA LYS A 2 20.19 7.62 -13.05
C LYS A 2 21.39 6.89 -12.41
N LYS A 3 21.18 6.19 -11.28
CA LYS A 3 22.22 5.40 -10.60
C LYS A 3 22.84 4.28 -11.45
N ARG A 4 22.12 3.79 -12.47
CA ARG A 4 22.58 2.75 -13.40
C ARG A 4 22.82 3.30 -14.82
N ALA A 5 22.84 4.62 -15.00
CA ALA A 5 22.99 5.30 -16.28
C ALA A 5 22.01 4.83 -17.39
N ILE A 6 20.81 4.36 -17.02
CA ILE A 6 19.77 3.96 -17.97
C ILE A 6 18.96 5.19 -18.36
N ASN A 7 18.82 5.44 -19.66
CA ASN A 7 17.99 6.53 -20.18
C ASN A 7 16.51 6.08 -20.20
N ALA A 8 15.63 6.88 -19.62
CA ALA A 8 14.18 6.66 -19.61
C ALA A 8 13.59 6.39 -21.00
N ARG A 9 14.11 7.06 -22.04
CA ARG A 9 13.66 6.86 -23.44
C ARG A 9 13.95 5.46 -23.99
N GLN A 10 14.80 4.67 -23.34
CA GLN A 10 15.04 3.28 -23.70
C GLN A 10 13.96 2.34 -23.16
N ILE A 11 13.07 2.84 -22.29
CA ILE A 11 11.97 2.07 -21.72
C ILE A 11 10.70 2.42 -22.49
N GLN A 12 10.16 1.44 -23.21
CA GLN A 12 8.90 1.61 -23.92
C GLN A 12 7.78 1.90 -22.93
N GLY A 13 6.99 2.95 -23.21
CA GLY A 13 5.90 3.36 -22.35
C GLY A 13 6.32 4.04 -21.04
N TYR A 14 7.58 4.47 -20.88
CA TYR A 14 8.04 5.12 -19.64
C TYR A 14 7.18 6.32 -19.19
N GLU A 15 6.70 7.10 -20.16
CA GLU A 15 5.85 8.27 -19.92
C GLU A 15 4.37 7.91 -19.70
N ARG A 16 4.00 6.63 -19.83
CA ARG A 16 2.63 6.17 -19.59
C ARG A 16 2.42 5.97 -18.10
N THR A 17 1.50 6.74 -17.55
CA THR A 17 1.11 6.67 -16.14
C THR A 17 -0.37 6.34 -16.01
N GLU A 18 -0.72 5.58 -14.97
CA GLU A 18 -2.09 5.32 -14.58
C GLU A 18 -2.35 5.95 -13.20
N TYR A 19 -3.61 6.35 -12.95
CA TYR A 19 -3.96 7.11 -11.74
C TYR A 19 -4.12 6.24 -10.49
N THR A 20 -4.31 4.93 -10.66
CA THR A 20 -4.55 4.01 -9.54
C THR A 20 -3.82 2.69 -9.76
N HIS A 21 -3.51 2.00 -8.65
CA HIS A 21 -2.91 0.66 -8.74
C HIS A 21 -3.79 -0.35 -9.48
N LEU A 22 -5.12 -0.23 -9.36
CA LEU A 22 -6.06 -1.07 -10.11
C LEU A 22 -6.01 -0.77 -11.61
N SER A 23 -5.88 0.49 -12.01
CA SER A 23 -5.71 0.88 -13.42
C SER A 23 -4.41 0.32 -14.02
N VAL A 24 -3.31 0.34 -13.26
CA VAL A 24 -2.05 -0.33 -13.65
C VAL A 24 -2.27 -1.83 -13.85
N ALA A 25 -2.87 -2.50 -12.87
CA ALA A 25 -3.13 -3.93 -12.94
C ALA A 25 -4.03 -4.27 -14.14
N ALA A 26 -5.07 -3.47 -14.42
CA ALA A 26 -5.94 -3.67 -15.57
C ALA A 26 -5.19 -3.50 -16.91
N ALA A 27 -4.27 -2.53 -16.99
CA ALA A 27 -3.42 -2.34 -18.17
C ALA A 27 -2.52 -3.55 -18.43
N VAL A 28 -1.97 -4.17 -17.38
CA VAL A 28 -1.18 -5.40 -17.51
C VAL A 28 -2.07 -6.58 -17.89
N LYS A 29 -3.20 -6.78 -17.22
CA LYS A 29 -4.14 -7.89 -17.48
C LYS A 29 -4.68 -7.88 -18.92
N SER A 30 -4.90 -6.70 -19.48
CA SER A 30 -5.37 -6.53 -20.87
C SER A 30 -4.26 -6.64 -21.92
N GLY A 31 -3.00 -6.77 -21.52
CA GLY A 31 -1.86 -6.79 -22.44
C GLY A 31 -1.48 -5.41 -23.00
N ALA A 32 -2.08 -4.33 -22.50
CA ALA A 32 -1.70 -2.97 -22.89
C ALA A 32 -0.31 -2.58 -22.34
N ALA A 33 0.19 -3.29 -21.33
CA ALA A 33 1.55 -3.17 -20.80
C ALA A 33 2.06 -4.54 -20.35
N ASP A 34 3.36 -4.79 -20.44
CA ASP A 34 3.96 -6.05 -19.97
C ASP A 34 4.14 -6.07 -18.43
N THR A 35 4.36 -4.91 -17.83
CA THR A 35 4.57 -4.75 -16.39
C THR A 35 4.20 -3.33 -15.96
N GLY A 36 3.98 -3.13 -14.66
CA GLY A 36 3.70 -1.82 -14.07
C GLY A 36 3.97 -1.81 -12.57
N LEU A 37 4.22 -0.62 -12.03
CA LEU A 37 4.41 -0.43 -10.59
C LEU A 37 3.05 -0.35 -9.90
N GLY A 38 2.84 -1.18 -8.88
CA GLY A 38 1.63 -1.20 -8.10
C GLY A 38 1.80 -1.94 -6.77
N ILE A 39 0.70 -2.04 -6.02
CA ILE A 39 0.66 -2.78 -4.76
C ILE A 39 0.20 -4.22 -4.98
N LEU A 40 0.63 -5.12 -4.10
CA LEU A 40 0.28 -6.55 -4.17
C LEU A 40 -1.24 -6.78 -4.13
N ALA A 41 -1.99 -5.98 -3.37
CA ALA A 41 -3.44 -6.09 -3.29
C ALA A 41 -4.12 -5.92 -4.68
N ALA A 42 -3.64 -5.00 -5.51
CA ALA A 42 -4.19 -4.77 -6.85
C ALA A 42 -3.84 -5.92 -7.82
N ALA A 43 -2.63 -6.47 -7.74
CA ALA A 43 -2.22 -7.62 -8.53
C ALA A 43 -3.07 -8.86 -8.19
N ARG A 44 -3.30 -9.13 -6.89
CA ARG A 44 -4.18 -10.22 -6.43
C ARG A 44 -5.62 -10.06 -6.91
N ALA A 45 -6.16 -8.84 -6.84
CA ALA A 45 -7.53 -8.56 -7.26
C ALA A 45 -7.79 -8.88 -8.76
N LEU A 46 -6.76 -8.85 -9.60
CA LEU A 46 -6.84 -9.17 -11.04
C LEU A 46 -6.11 -10.45 -11.43
N ASP A 47 -5.73 -11.28 -10.45
CA ASP A 47 -5.07 -12.56 -10.67
C ASP A 47 -3.82 -12.40 -11.56
N LEU A 48 -2.90 -11.55 -11.10
CA LEU A 48 -1.61 -11.26 -11.73
C LEU A 48 -0.46 -11.68 -10.82
N ASP A 49 0.66 -12.09 -11.43
CA ASP A 49 1.92 -12.28 -10.74
C ASP A 49 2.44 -10.95 -10.15
N PHE A 50 3.16 -11.04 -9.04
CA PHE A 50 3.72 -9.89 -8.36
C PHE A 50 5.18 -10.13 -7.95
N VAL A 51 6.06 -9.21 -8.33
CA VAL A 51 7.47 -9.21 -7.93
C VAL A 51 7.66 -8.14 -6.85
N PRO A 52 7.91 -8.52 -5.58
CA PRO A 52 8.08 -7.55 -4.51
C PRO A 52 9.38 -6.76 -4.67
N LEU A 53 9.30 -5.43 -4.51
CA LEU A 53 10.44 -4.53 -4.60
C LEU A 53 10.87 -3.99 -3.23
N PHE A 54 9.90 -3.55 -2.44
CA PHE A 54 10.06 -3.04 -1.08
C PHE A 54 8.69 -2.95 -0.41
N ASP A 55 8.68 -2.86 0.92
CA ASP A 55 7.48 -2.59 1.69
C ASP A 55 7.24 -1.09 1.82
N GLU A 56 6.01 -0.67 1.62
CA GLU A 56 5.57 0.72 1.85
C GLU A 56 4.86 0.82 3.19
N ARG A 57 5.30 1.79 4.01
CA ARG A 57 4.74 2.02 5.34
C ARG A 57 3.61 3.05 5.27
N TYR A 58 2.49 2.73 5.90
CA TYR A 58 1.37 3.65 6.08
C TYR A 58 1.22 4.02 7.56
N ASP A 59 1.20 5.31 7.85
CA ASP A 59 1.02 5.85 9.20
C ASP A 59 -0.25 6.70 9.23
N LEU A 60 -1.01 6.61 10.34
CA LEU A 60 -2.19 7.42 10.56
C LEU A 60 -1.79 8.72 11.29
N VAL A 61 -1.93 9.86 10.61
CA VAL A 61 -1.66 11.18 11.20
C VAL A 61 -2.96 11.75 11.75
N ILE A 62 -3.00 11.98 13.05
CA ILE A 62 -4.19 12.45 13.77
C ILE A 62 -3.83 13.74 14.50
N PRO A 63 -4.59 14.85 14.33
CA PRO A 63 -4.46 16.01 15.19
C PRO A 63 -4.69 15.65 16.66
N VAL A 64 -3.83 16.15 17.56
CA VAL A 64 -3.85 15.81 19.00
C VAL A 64 -5.24 15.98 19.62
N ALA A 65 -5.94 17.07 19.28
CA ALA A 65 -7.29 17.35 19.76
C ALA A 65 -8.31 16.22 19.46
N TYR A 66 -8.12 15.46 18.38
CA TYR A 66 -8.96 14.31 18.06
C TYR A 66 -8.44 13.00 18.65
N TYR A 67 -7.11 12.85 18.74
CA TYR A 67 -6.48 11.68 19.37
C TYR A 67 -6.88 11.56 20.85
N GLU A 68 -6.89 12.67 21.57
CA GLU A 68 -7.26 12.73 22.99
C GLU A 68 -8.77 12.70 23.24
N SER A 69 -9.57 12.90 22.18
CA SER A 69 -11.02 12.90 22.28
C SER A 69 -11.63 11.49 22.27
N ASP A 70 -12.88 11.39 22.73
CA ASP A 70 -13.64 10.14 22.65
C ASP A 70 -13.97 9.72 21.21
N LEU A 71 -13.85 10.63 20.23
CA LEU A 71 -14.23 10.40 18.84
C LEU A 71 -13.50 9.22 18.21
N LEU A 72 -12.18 9.14 18.41
CA LEU A 72 -11.34 8.11 17.79
C LEU A 72 -11.00 6.97 18.73
N ARG A 73 -11.42 7.02 20.01
CA ARG A 73 -11.14 5.97 20.99
C ARG A 73 -11.52 4.56 20.50
N PRO A 74 -12.69 4.31 19.88
CA PRO A 74 -13.05 2.97 19.39
C PRO A 74 -12.10 2.48 18.28
N LEU A 75 -11.71 3.38 17.38
CA LEU A 75 -10.79 3.06 16.28
C LEU A 75 -9.39 2.73 16.83
N LEU A 76 -8.86 3.57 17.73
CA LEU A 76 -7.55 3.37 18.33
C LEU A 76 -7.51 2.06 19.14
N ALA A 77 -8.59 1.73 19.87
CA ALA A 77 -8.72 0.46 20.57
C ALA A 77 -8.69 -0.73 19.61
N LEU A 78 -9.45 -0.68 18.50
CA LEU A 78 -9.49 -1.74 17.49
C LEU A 78 -8.12 -1.96 16.83
N ILE A 79 -7.44 -0.88 16.44
CA ILE A 79 -6.14 -0.94 15.76
C ILE A 79 -5.03 -1.42 16.73
N GLY A 80 -5.13 -1.10 18.02
CA GLY A 80 -4.17 -1.51 19.05
C GLY A 80 -4.39 -2.92 19.60
N ASP A 81 -5.61 -3.44 19.54
CA ASP A 81 -5.96 -4.74 20.08
C ASP A 81 -5.69 -5.88 19.08
N ARG A 82 -4.62 -6.63 19.32
CA ARG A 82 -4.26 -7.82 18.53
C ARG A 82 -5.23 -8.99 18.67
N SER A 83 -5.99 -9.04 19.77
CA SER A 83 -6.97 -10.10 20.02
C SER A 83 -8.31 -9.89 19.31
N SER A 84 -8.56 -8.67 18.81
CA SER A 84 -9.78 -8.30 18.08
C SER A 84 -9.99 -9.07 16.77
N GLY A 85 -8.95 -9.71 16.24
CA GLY A 85 -8.96 -10.33 14.91
C GLY A 85 -8.85 -9.34 13.75
N PHE A 86 -8.86 -8.03 14.02
CA PHE A 86 -8.76 -7.00 12.97
C PHE A 86 -7.42 -7.06 12.22
N ALA A 87 -6.31 -7.23 12.95
CA ALA A 87 -4.98 -7.41 12.34
C ALA A 87 -4.97 -8.59 11.36
N ALA A 88 -5.52 -9.73 11.78
CA ALA A 88 -5.60 -10.93 10.94
C ALA A 88 -6.49 -10.69 9.70
N ALA A 89 -7.59 -9.95 9.85
CA ALA A 89 -8.44 -9.57 8.71
C ALA A 89 -7.69 -8.69 7.70
N VAL A 90 -6.87 -7.75 8.16
CA VAL A 90 -6.03 -6.90 7.29
C VAL A 90 -4.97 -7.73 6.56
N GLU A 91 -4.28 -8.64 7.26
CA GLU A 91 -3.30 -9.55 6.65
C GLU A 91 -3.95 -10.47 5.60
N ALA A 92 -5.17 -10.93 5.86
CA ALA A 92 -5.94 -11.77 4.95
C ALA A 92 -6.32 -11.06 3.64
N LEU A 93 -6.40 -9.71 3.61
CA LEU A 93 -6.55 -8.95 2.36
C LEU A 93 -5.37 -9.15 1.42
N GLY A 94 -4.19 -9.46 1.98
CA GLY A 94 -3.00 -9.76 1.22
C GLY A 94 -2.18 -8.55 0.81
N GLY A 95 -0.88 -8.62 1.06
CA GLY A 95 0.03 -7.52 0.74
C GLY A 95 0.10 -6.41 1.79
N TYR A 96 -0.51 -6.64 2.96
CA TYR A 96 -0.40 -5.75 4.12
C TYR A 96 0.26 -6.50 5.27
N GLY A 97 1.33 -5.95 5.81
CA GLY A 97 1.92 -6.35 7.08
C GLY A 97 1.31 -5.53 8.22
N THR A 98 1.06 -6.15 9.38
CA THR A 98 0.47 -5.45 10.52
C THR A 98 1.44 -5.28 11.69
N GLU A 99 2.73 -5.54 11.51
CA GLU A 99 3.73 -5.61 12.59
C GLU A 99 3.81 -4.31 13.42
N GLN A 100 3.60 -3.16 12.77
CA GLN A 100 3.62 -1.84 13.41
C GLN A 100 2.23 -1.28 13.72
N MET A 101 1.15 -2.01 13.40
CA MET A 101 -0.22 -1.54 13.59
C MET A 101 -0.49 -1.19 15.07
N GLY A 102 -1.09 -0.02 15.31
CA GLY A 102 -1.42 0.49 16.64
C GLY A 102 -0.26 1.15 17.39
N ARG A 103 0.95 1.16 16.83
CA ARG A 103 2.11 1.81 17.45
C ARG A 103 2.08 3.32 17.24
N VAL A 104 2.14 4.08 18.34
CA VAL A 104 2.38 5.53 18.30
C VAL A 104 3.88 5.78 18.03
N LEU A 105 4.18 6.61 17.02
CA LEU A 105 5.55 6.82 16.55
C LEU A 105 6.18 8.12 17.03
N GLY A 106 5.34 9.11 17.32
CA GLY A 106 5.75 10.42 17.77
C GLY A 106 4.55 11.35 17.87
N GLU A 107 4.75 12.42 18.62
CA GLU A 107 3.86 13.57 18.74
C GLU A 107 4.67 14.79 18.26
N VAL A 108 4.04 15.66 17.47
CA VAL A 108 4.69 16.78 16.79
C VAL A 108 4.00 18.09 17.14
#